data_AF-A0A0D8XU38-F1
#
_entry.id   AF-A0A0D8XU38-F1
#
_cell.length_a   1.000
_cell.length_b   1.000
_cell.length_c   1.000
_cell.angle_alpha   90.00
_cell.angle_beta   90.00
_cell.angle_gamma   90.00
#
_symmetry.space_group_name_H-M   'P 1'
#
loop_
_entity.id
_entity.type
_entity.pdbx_description
1 polymer ?
#
loop_
_entity_poly.entity_id
_entity_poly.type
_entity_poly.pdbx_seq_one_letter_code
_entity_poly.pdbx_strand_id
1 'polypeptide(L)'
;KLKFATPKLCVGLLLDQSDQLYGIAERIVAVDSVDFVARQLNLVRPMMESLVPNPNEEVLLSLDNFYTNVLSVTPDMQYLVYGCVASRALDFSMIIAAVSNTRWDVSELQSHHSAYVDIIVKGFETLSSKIELSTKDIHLSDSIRTLLWDQTIYNTFKALVQGYSEGGKCSTEGRALMQLDFQHLQIKLEPICNLHPLPHCAFVEGYIKAFYLPENGLEEWVSKHVEYSPKQVISLLSVATHVSKKAKNVFIKVKKLFFAERRTANSSYYKEMSTTNPVQSGDDGEMQIP
;
A
#
# COMPACT_ATOMS: atom_id res chain seq x y z
N LYS A 1 27.04 -22.42 -21.92
CA LYS A 1 25.84 -21.76 -21.33
C LYS A 1 25.41 -22.55 -20.10
N LEU A 2 25.58 -21.99 -18.89
CA LEU A 2 24.99 -22.55 -17.68
C LEU A 2 23.47 -22.37 -17.77
N LYS A 3 22.72 -23.46 -17.86
CA LYS A 3 21.25 -23.44 -17.72
C LYS A 3 20.94 -23.55 -16.23
N PHE A 4 20.55 -22.44 -15.62
CA PHE A 4 19.97 -22.48 -14.27
C PHE A 4 18.53 -22.96 -14.40
N ALA A 5 18.17 -23.99 -13.63
CA ALA A 5 16.78 -24.40 -13.53
C ALA A 5 15.99 -23.33 -12.77
N THR A 6 14.83 -22.94 -13.30
CA THR A 6 13.93 -22.05 -12.57
C THR A 6 13.46 -22.76 -11.30
N PRO A 7 13.65 -22.17 -10.10
CA PRO A 7 13.16 -22.77 -8.87
C PRO A 7 11.64 -22.98 -8.95
N LYS A 8 11.17 -24.16 -8.56
CA LYS A 8 9.74 -24.42 -8.38
C LYS A 8 9.35 -24.15 -6.93
N LEU A 9 8.18 -23.57 -6.73
CA LEU A 9 7.60 -23.40 -5.39
C LEU A 9 7.41 -24.77 -4.72
N CYS A 10 7.71 -24.83 -3.42
CA CYS A 10 7.45 -26.01 -2.62
C CYS A 10 5.93 -26.25 -2.55
N VAL A 11 5.50 -27.49 -2.82
CA VAL A 11 4.07 -27.88 -2.78
C VAL A 11 3.47 -27.72 -1.38
N GLY A 12 4.29 -27.77 -0.32
CA GLY A 12 3.86 -27.59 1.06
C GLY A 12 3.65 -26.12 1.48
N LEU A 13 3.89 -25.15 0.60
CA LEU A 13 3.79 -23.73 0.94
C LEU A 13 2.33 -23.26 0.89
N LEU A 14 1.78 -22.86 2.03
CA LEU A 14 0.37 -22.50 2.19
C LEU A 14 0.13 -21.00 1.98
N LEU A 15 0.29 -20.54 0.74
CA LEU A 15 0.18 -19.11 0.38
C LEU A 15 -1.25 -18.57 0.31
N ASP A 16 -2.27 -19.45 0.30
CA ASP A 16 -3.67 -19.05 0.14
C ASP A 16 -4.46 -19.05 1.46
N GLN A 17 -3.85 -19.49 2.56
CA GLN A 17 -4.52 -19.59 3.87
C GLN A 17 -4.44 -18.28 4.65
N SER A 18 -5.62 -17.69 4.93
CA SER A 18 -5.73 -16.45 5.71
C SER A 18 -5.38 -16.62 7.19
N ASP A 19 -5.48 -17.83 7.74
CA ASP A 19 -5.13 -18.11 9.14
C ASP A 19 -3.62 -18.13 9.39
N GLN A 20 -2.83 -18.44 8.37
CA GLN A 20 -1.37 -18.37 8.38
C GLN A 20 -0.84 -17.09 7.71
N LEU A 21 -1.70 -16.08 7.55
CA LEU A 21 -1.38 -14.81 6.91
C LEU A 21 -0.68 -14.99 5.55
N TYR A 22 -1.16 -15.94 4.76
CA TYR A 22 -0.68 -16.20 3.40
C TYR A 22 0.82 -16.58 3.35
N GLY A 23 1.26 -17.37 4.33
CA GLY A 23 2.64 -17.83 4.47
C GLY A 23 3.59 -16.73 4.94
N ILE A 24 3.16 -15.91 5.93
CA ILE A 24 3.96 -14.77 6.37
C ILE A 24 5.33 -15.18 6.91
N ALA A 25 5.43 -16.33 7.59
CA ALA A 25 6.68 -16.80 8.16
C ALA A 25 7.70 -17.10 7.06
N GLU A 26 7.29 -17.83 6.03
CA GLU A 26 8.13 -18.18 4.89
C GLU A 26 8.50 -16.95 4.06
N ARG A 27 7.58 -15.97 3.94
CA ARG A 27 7.86 -14.69 3.30
C ARG A 27 8.91 -13.90 4.05
N ILE A 28 8.84 -13.84 5.38
CA ILE A 28 9.84 -13.16 6.22
C ILE A 28 11.21 -13.82 6.02
N VAL A 29 11.30 -15.14 6.17
CA VAL A 29 12.56 -15.88 5.99
C VAL A 29 13.14 -15.67 4.60
N ALA A 30 12.29 -15.70 3.55
CA ALA A 30 12.73 -15.45 2.18
C ALA A 30 13.26 -14.02 1.98
N VAL A 31 12.52 -13.02 2.48
CA VAL A 31 12.91 -11.61 2.39
C VAL A 31 14.22 -11.35 3.13
N ASP A 32 14.35 -11.82 4.38
CA ASP A 32 15.56 -11.66 5.18
C ASP A 32 16.77 -12.37 4.56
N SER A 33 16.54 -13.53 3.94
CA SER A 33 17.60 -14.25 3.22
C SER A 33 18.11 -13.43 2.02
N VAL A 34 17.21 -12.84 1.24
CA VAL A 34 17.57 -12.00 0.09
C VAL A 34 18.28 -10.72 0.56
N ASP A 35 17.75 -10.05 1.59
CA ASP A 35 18.37 -8.86 2.18
C ASP A 35 19.78 -9.14 2.70
N PHE A 36 19.94 -10.25 3.43
CA PHE A 36 21.24 -10.67 3.93
C PHE A 36 22.23 -10.89 2.79
N VAL A 37 21.86 -11.66 1.77
CA VAL A 37 22.71 -11.92 0.60
C VAL A 37 23.06 -10.62 -0.12
N ALA A 38 22.09 -9.72 -0.33
CA ALA A 38 22.32 -8.43 -0.97
C ALA A 38 23.33 -7.57 -0.17
N ARG A 39 23.22 -7.54 1.16
CA ARG A 39 24.19 -6.85 2.03
C ARG A 39 25.57 -7.50 1.98
N GLN A 40 25.66 -8.83 2.01
CA GLN A 40 26.95 -9.51 1.91
C GLN A 40 27.61 -9.23 0.56
N LEU A 41 26.86 -9.29 -0.54
CA LEU A 41 27.38 -8.98 -1.88
C LEU A 41 27.89 -7.54 -1.95
N ASN A 42 27.14 -6.56 -1.44
CA ASN A 42 27.59 -5.18 -1.37
C ASN A 42 28.88 -5.02 -0.54
N LEU A 43 28.98 -5.71 0.59
CA LEU A 43 30.15 -5.68 1.46
C LEU A 43 31.40 -6.24 0.77
N VAL A 44 31.27 -7.34 0.03
CA VAL A 44 32.40 -7.98 -0.66
C VAL A 44 32.69 -7.38 -2.04
N ARG A 45 31.93 -6.36 -2.48
CA ARG A 45 32.11 -5.73 -3.81
C ARG A 45 33.57 -5.39 -4.14
N PRO A 46 34.35 -4.72 -3.27
CA PRO A 46 35.74 -4.38 -3.60
C PRO A 46 36.63 -5.62 -3.81
N MET A 47 36.39 -6.69 -3.05
CA MET A 47 37.09 -7.96 -3.23
C MET A 47 36.70 -8.60 -4.56
N MET A 48 35.39 -8.66 -4.87
CA MET A 48 34.90 -9.21 -6.13
C MET A 48 35.49 -8.46 -7.33
N GLU A 49 35.54 -7.13 -7.28
CA GLU A 49 36.17 -6.28 -8.30
C GLU A 49 37.66 -6.59 -8.47
N SER A 50 38.39 -6.79 -7.36
CA SER A 50 39.82 -7.15 -7.40
C SER A 50 40.12 -8.54 -7.97
N LEU A 51 39.15 -9.46 -7.88
CA LEU A 51 39.27 -10.84 -8.37
C LEU A 51 38.96 -10.97 -9.86
N VAL A 52 38.40 -9.94 -10.50
CA VAL A 52 38.16 -9.96 -11.95
C VAL A 52 39.49 -9.75 -12.68
N PRO A 53 40.03 -10.74 -13.40
CA PRO A 53 41.30 -10.59 -14.10
C PRO A 53 41.08 -9.84 -15.41
N ASN A 54 41.83 -8.76 -15.64
CA ASN A 54 41.77 -7.93 -16.85
C ASN A 54 40.33 -7.54 -17.26
N PRO A 55 39.56 -6.87 -16.38
CA PRO A 55 38.17 -6.53 -16.68
C PRO A 55 38.12 -5.61 -17.91
N ASN A 56 37.35 -5.99 -18.93
CA ASN A 56 36.99 -5.07 -19.99
C ASN A 56 35.86 -4.13 -19.50
N GLU A 57 35.60 -3.06 -20.25
CA GLU A 57 34.60 -2.05 -19.91
C GLU A 57 33.20 -2.66 -19.73
N GLU A 58 32.83 -3.64 -20.56
CA GLU A 58 31.54 -4.35 -20.50
C GLU A 58 31.33 -5.11 -19.18
N VAL A 59 32.36 -5.78 -18.65
CA VAL A 59 32.29 -6.50 -17.37
C VAL A 59 32.16 -5.52 -16.21
N LEU A 60 32.89 -4.41 -16.23
CA LEU A 60 32.76 -3.36 -15.19
C LEU A 60 31.37 -2.74 -15.19
N LEU A 61 30.83 -2.43 -16.38
CA LEU A 61 29.46 -1.93 -16.53
C LEU A 61 28.42 -2.93 -16.06
N SER A 62 28.59 -4.22 -16.37
CA SER A 62 27.68 -5.28 -15.92
C SER A 62 27.69 -5.44 -14.41
N LEU A 63 28.87 -5.35 -13.79
CA LEU A 63 29.04 -5.42 -12.35
C LEU A 63 28.42 -4.20 -11.67
N ASP A 64 28.69 -3.00 -12.18
CA ASP A 64 28.09 -1.77 -11.67
C ASP A 64 26.56 -1.80 -11.81
N ASN A 65 26.04 -2.24 -12.95
CA ASN A 65 24.61 -2.43 -13.17
C ASN A 65 24.00 -3.44 -12.17
N PHE A 66 24.68 -4.54 -11.86
CA PHE A 66 24.21 -5.50 -10.86
C PHE A 66 24.07 -4.86 -9.47
N TYR A 67 25.10 -4.13 -9.01
CA TYR A 67 25.05 -3.47 -7.70
C TYR A 67 24.04 -2.31 -7.67
N THR A 68 23.99 -1.52 -8.73
CA THR A 68 23.22 -0.28 -8.79
C THR A 68 21.74 -0.50 -9.15
N ASN A 69 21.41 -1.53 -9.93
CA ASN A 69 20.05 -1.76 -10.42
C ASN A 69 19.42 -3.09 -9.96
N VAL A 70 20.21 -4.11 -9.60
CA VAL A 70 19.67 -5.41 -9.14
C VAL A 70 19.66 -5.51 -7.61
N LEU A 71 20.74 -5.13 -6.94
CA LEU A 71 20.76 -5.18 -5.46
C LEU A 71 20.01 -4.02 -4.82
N SER A 72 19.97 -2.86 -5.48
CA SER A 72 19.31 -1.64 -4.97
C SER A 72 17.79 -1.78 -4.83
N VAL A 73 17.15 -2.69 -5.57
CA VAL A 73 15.69 -2.92 -5.51
C VAL A 73 15.26 -3.84 -4.38
N THR A 74 16.19 -4.34 -3.57
CA THR A 74 15.88 -5.22 -2.43
C THR A 74 14.83 -4.61 -1.48
N PRO A 75 14.91 -3.33 -1.07
CA PRO A 75 13.89 -2.70 -0.22
C PRO A 75 12.50 -2.68 -0.87
N ASP A 76 12.42 -2.41 -2.18
CA ASP A 76 11.15 -2.40 -2.93
C ASP A 76 10.51 -3.79 -2.96
N MET A 77 11.33 -4.84 -3.08
CA MET A 77 10.86 -6.23 -2.97
C MET A 77 10.24 -6.49 -1.59
N GLN A 78 10.89 -6.06 -0.49
CA GLN A 78 10.34 -6.24 0.86
C GLN A 78 8.97 -5.56 0.97
N TYR A 79 8.89 -4.31 0.51
CA TYR A 79 7.65 -3.53 0.50
C TYR A 79 6.54 -4.25 -0.27
N LEU A 80 6.83 -4.77 -1.46
CA LEU A 80 5.84 -5.49 -2.28
C LEU A 80 5.40 -6.80 -1.64
N VAL A 81 6.34 -7.61 -1.11
CA VAL A 81 6.03 -8.91 -0.50
C VAL A 81 5.15 -8.76 0.74
N TYR A 82 5.49 -7.82 1.62
CA TYR A 82 4.69 -7.54 2.81
C TYR A 82 3.39 -6.80 2.48
N GLY A 83 3.41 -5.92 1.47
CA GLY A 83 2.22 -5.27 0.93
C GLY A 83 1.17 -6.26 0.43
N CYS A 84 1.58 -7.39 -0.17
CA CYS A 84 0.66 -8.45 -0.55
C CYS A 84 -0.08 -9.05 0.66
N VAL A 85 0.61 -9.26 1.78
CA VAL A 85 -0.02 -9.77 3.02
C VAL A 85 -0.92 -8.71 3.64
N ALA A 86 -0.41 -7.48 3.79
CA ALA A 86 -1.14 -6.36 4.36
C ALA A 86 -2.43 -6.02 3.58
N SER A 87 -2.41 -6.12 2.25
CA SER A 87 -3.59 -5.87 1.40
C SER A 87 -4.71 -6.90 1.57
N ARG A 88 -4.45 -8.00 2.29
CA ARG A 88 -5.38 -9.08 2.58
C ARG A 88 -5.52 -9.35 4.08
N ALA A 89 -4.89 -8.52 4.92
CA ALA A 89 -4.79 -8.74 6.35
C ALA A 89 -6.13 -8.49 7.07
N LEU A 90 -6.96 -7.60 6.51
CA LEU A 90 -8.29 -7.27 6.98
C LEU A 90 -9.30 -7.39 5.83
N ASP A 91 -10.58 -7.57 6.17
CA ASP A 91 -11.67 -7.46 5.19
C ASP A 91 -11.97 -5.98 4.90
N PHE A 92 -11.21 -5.38 4.00
CA PHE A 92 -11.37 -3.98 3.63
C PHE A 92 -12.72 -3.69 2.96
N SER A 93 -13.33 -4.68 2.29
CA SER A 93 -14.67 -4.54 1.71
C SER A 93 -15.72 -4.40 2.80
N MET A 94 -15.62 -5.21 3.86
CA MET A 94 -16.47 -5.10 5.04
C MET A 94 -16.26 -3.77 5.77
N ILE A 95 -15.01 -3.30 5.90
CA ILE A 95 -14.70 -2.00 6.52
C ILE A 95 -15.36 -0.86 5.72
N ILE A 96 -15.18 -0.84 4.39
CA ILE A 96 -15.79 0.18 3.52
C ILE A 96 -17.31 0.18 3.70
N ALA A 97 -17.94 -1.01 3.69
CA ALA A 97 -19.38 -1.15 3.87
C ALA A 97 -19.86 -0.68 5.26
N ALA A 98 -19.11 -0.98 6.32
CA ALA A 98 -19.47 -0.55 7.68
C ALA A 98 -19.41 0.99 7.82
N VAL A 99 -18.36 1.60 7.25
CA VAL A 99 -18.18 3.05 7.26
C VAL A 99 -19.23 3.74 6.39
N SER A 100 -19.50 3.24 5.19
CA SER A 100 -20.47 3.84 4.27
C SER A 100 -21.92 3.71 4.76
N ASN A 101 -22.25 2.64 5.48
CA ASN A 101 -23.57 2.46 6.09
C ASN A 101 -23.76 3.24 7.40
N THR A 102 -22.71 3.88 7.91
CA THR A 102 -22.83 4.76 9.09
C THR A 102 -23.61 6.01 8.71
N ARG A 103 -24.55 6.43 9.57
CA ARG A 103 -25.39 7.60 9.31
C ARG A 103 -24.60 8.89 9.55
N TRP A 104 -24.22 9.57 8.48
CA TRP A 104 -23.49 10.84 8.55
C TRP A 104 -24.39 12.09 8.55
N ASP A 105 -25.68 11.95 8.30
CA ASP A 105 -26.67 13.02 8.38
C ASP A 105 -27.41 12.95 9.73
N VAL A 106 -26.77 13.51 10.75
CA VAL A 106 -27.23 13.51 12.15
C VAL A 106 -27.44 14.95 12.59
N SER A 107 -28.45 15.16 13.44
CA SER A 107 -28.82 16.50 13.93
C SER A 107 -28.02 16.93 15.15
N GLU A 108 -27.42 15.97 15.87
CA GLU A 108 -26.69 16.20 17.11
C GLU A 108 -25.40 15.38 17.08
N LEU A 109 -24.32 15.95 17.61
CA LEU A 109 -23.06 15.25 17.76
C LEU A 109 -23.20 14.17 18.84
N GLN A 110 -22.88 12.94 18.47
CA GLN A 110 -22.86 11.82 19.42
C GLN A 110 -21.63 11.91 20.31
N SER A 111 -21.77 11.47 21.57
CA SER A 111 -20.66 11.43 22.55
C SER A 111 -19.80 10.16 22.47
N HIS A 112 -20.19 9.20 21.64
CA HIS A 112 -19.52 7.92 21.47
C HIS A 112 -19.13 7.73 20.01
N HIS A 113 -18.10 6.92 19.77
CA HIS A 113 -17.67 6.58 18.42
C HIS A 113 -18.65 5.63 17.72
N SER A 114 -18.62 5.64 16.38
CA SER A 114 -19.42 4.76 15.54
C SER A 114 -18.97 3.30 15.61
N ALA A 115 -19.91 2.36 15.48
CA ALA A 115 -19.64 0.92 15.65
C ALA A 115 -18.55 0.33 14.72
N TYR A 116 -18.30 0.94 13.55
CA TYR A 116 -17.22 0.47 12.65
C TYR A 116 -15.83 0.65 13.26
N VAL A 117 -15.66 1.58 14.20
CA VAL A 117 -14.38 1.80 14.91
C VAL A 117 -14.00 0.53 15.67
N ASP A 118 -14.96 -0.07 16.37
CA ASP A 118 -14.74 -1.33 17.11
C ASP A 118 -14.44 -2.50 16.16
N ILE A 119 -15.07 -2.54 14.97
CA ILE A 119 -14.79 -3.55 13.94
C ILE A 119 -13.33 -3.45 13.49
N ILE A 120 -12.84 -2.23 13.21
CA ILE A 120 -11.45 -2.01 12.80
C ILE A 120 -10.49 -2.38 13.93
N VAL A 121 -10.73 -1.89 15.16
CA VAL A 121 -9.87 -2.19 16.32
C VAL A 121 -9.79 -3.70 16.55
N LYS A 122 -10.92 -4.42 16.51
CA LYS A 122 -10.95 -5.88 16.65
C LYS A 122 -10.19 -6.58 15.52
N GLY A 123 -10.27 -6.06 14.30
CA GLY A 123 -9.48 -6.55 13.16
C GLY A 123 -7.98 -6.44 13.42
N PHE A 124 -7.52 -5.30 13.92
CA PHE A 124 -6.11 -5.08 14.26
C PHE A 124 -5.64 -5.95 15.43
N GLU A 125 -6.43 -6.11 16.48
CA GLU A 125 -6.13 -7.05 17.58
C GLU A 125 -5.98 -8.49 17.07
N THR A 126 -6.93 -8.93 16.24
CA THR A 126 -6.93 -10.29 15.68
C THR A 126 -5.72 -10.49 14.78
N LEU A 127 -5.38 -9.50 13.96
CA LEU A 127 -4.19 -9.53 13.12
C LEU A 127 -2.91 -9.60 13.96
N SER A 128 -2.83 -8.83 15.04
CA SER A 128 -1.68 -8.86 15.95
C SER A 128 -1.46 -10.26 16.51
N SER A 129 -2.51 -10.91 17.04
CA SER A 129 -2.43 -12.29 17.52
C SER A 129 -2.06 -13.29 16.41
N LYS A 130 -2.55 -13.09 15.18
CA LYS A 130 -2.18 -13.93 14.03
C LYS A 130 -0.72 -13.78 13.64
N ILE A 131 -0.18 -12.56 13.68
CA ILE A 131 1.25 -12.30 13.43
C ILE A 131 2.07 -13.04 14.49
N GLU A 132 1.78 -12.83 15.77
CA GLU A 132 2.49 -13.48 16.88
C GLU A 132 2.49 -15.01 16.76
N LEU A 133 1.33 -15.62 16.47
CA LEU A 133 1.21 -17.06 16.30
C LEU A 133 1.98 -17.58 15.09
N SER A 134 1.87 -16.88 13.96
CA SER A 134 2.48 -17.30 12.69
C SER A 134 4.00 -17.11 12.71
N THR A 135 4.52 -16.17 13.49
CA THR A 135 5.95 -15.88 13.57
C THR A 135 6.61 -16.41 14.85
N LYS A 136 5.95 -17.28 15.62
CA LYS A 136 6.45 -17.76 16.92
C LYS A 136 7.83 -18.45 16.86
N ASP A 137 8.14 -19.10 15.74
CA ASP A 137 9.35 -19.89 15.55
C ASP A 137 10.43 -19.13 14.74
N ILE A 138 10.20 -17.85 14.42
CA ILE A 138 11.13 -17.01 13.65
C ILE A 138 11.37 -15.68 14.35
N HIS A 139 12.54 -15.09 14.11
CA HIS A 139 12.83 -13.75 14.60
C HIS A 139 12.13 -12.71 13.74
N LEU A 140 11.09 -12.07 14.27
CA LEU A 140 10.43 -10.93 13.63
C LEU A 140 11.11 -9.63 14.07
N SER A 141 11.90 -9.03 13.19
CA SER A 141 12.56 -7.75 13.46
C SER A 141 11.58 -6.58 13.55
N ASP A 142 11.97 -5.54 14.28
CA ASP A 142 11.14 -4.32 14.44
C ASP A 142 10.91 -3.61 13.11
N SER A 143 11.87 -3.65 12.17
CA SER A 143 11.71 -3.06 10.84
C SER A 143 10.62 -3.75 10.02
N ILE A 144 10.56 -5.09 10.05
CA ILE A 144 9.53 -5.86 9.36
C ILE A 144 8.16 -5.64 10.02
N ARG A 145 8.12 -5.67 11.37
CA ARG A 145 6.90 -5.36 12.12
C ARG A 145 6.36 -3.98 11.76
N THR A 146 7.24 -2.98 11.74
CA THR A 146 6.90 -1.60 11.36
C THR A 146 6.35 -1.54 9.94
N LEU A 147 6.99 -2.22 8.98
CA LEU A 147 6.56 -2.22 7.58
C LEU A 147 5.21 -2.92 7.38
N LEU A 148 4.96 -4.04 8.06
CA LEU A 148 3.66 -4.72 8.02
C LEU A 148 2.54 -3.83 8.57
N TRP A 149 2.77 -3.16 9.70
CA TRP A 149 1.80 -2.25 10.28
C TRP A 149 1.59 -1.00 9.43
N ASP A 150 2.66 -0.39 8.92
CA ASP A 150 2.60 0.75 8.01
C ASP A 150 1.68 0.46 6.81
N GLN A 151 1.88 -0.66 6.13
CA GLN A 151 1.07 -1.07 4.98
C GLN A 151 -0.37 -1.39 5.35
N THR A 152 -0.60 -2.02 6.51
CA THR A 152 -1.94 -2.36 6.99
C THR A 152 -2.73 -1.10 7.35
N ILE A 153 -2.09 -0.14 8.02
CA ILE A 153 -2.66 1.17 8.36
C ILE A 153 -2.98 1.94 7.09
N TYR A 154 -2.05 1.99 6.14
CA TYR A 154 -2.25 2.64 4.84
C TYR A 154 -3.49 2.12 4.12
N ASN A 155 -3.64 0.79 4.01
CA ASN A 155 -4.80 0.17 3.37
C ASN A 155 -6.10 0.42 4.15
N THR A 156 -6.05 0.39 5.48
CA THR A 156 -7.20 0.70 6.35
C THR A 156 -7.66 2.14 6.17
N PHE A 157 -6.75 3.09 6.12
CA PHE A 157 -7.08 4.52 5.98
C PHE A 157 -7.61 4.84 4.58
N LYS A 158 -7.13 4.13 3.55
CA LYS A 158 -7.76 4.16 2.23
C LYS A 158 -9.19 3.61 2.24
N ALA A 159 -9.42 2.49 2.92
CA ALA A 159 -10.76 1.92 3.10
C ALA A 159 -11.69 2.89 3.86
N LEU A 160 -11.17 3.56 4.89
CA LEU A 160 -11.92 4.54 5.67
C LEU A 160 -12.37 5.74 4.84
N VAL A 161 -11.45 6.38 4.10
CA VAL A 161 -11.80 7.51 3.19
C VAL A 161 -12.71 7.05 2.06
N GLN A 162 -12.54 5.83 1.55
CA GLN A 162 -13.46 5.27 0.57
C GLN A 162 -14.88 5.14 1.16
N GLY A 163 -15.01 4.59 2.37
CA GLY A 163 -16.28 4.49 3.08
C GLY A 163 -16.93 5.85 3.34
N TYR A 164 -16.17 6.86 3.80
CA TYR A 164 -16.68 8.23 3.95
C TYR A 164 -17.22 8.79 2.63
N SER A 165 -16.51 8.55 1.52
CA SER A 165 -16.96 9.01 0.21
C SER A 165 -18.21 8.31 -0.30
N GLU A 166 -18.48 7.09 0.15
CA GLU A 166 -19.66 6.30 -0.24
C GLU A 166 -20.84 6.49 0.71
N GLY A 167 -20.63 7.07 1.90
CA GLY A 167 -21.66 7.30 2.92
C GLY A 167 -22.70 8.37 2.60
N GLY A 168 -22.64 8.99 1.41
CA GLY A 168 -23.65 9.90 0.92
C GLY A 168 -23.61 11.27 1.58
N LYS A 169 -24.78 11.81 1.96
CA LYS A 169 -24.88 13.14 2.57
C LYS A 169 -24.32 13.13 3.98
N CYS A 170 -23.55 14.16 4.31
CA CYS A 170 -23.04 14.38 5.66
C CYS A 170 -23.37 15.79 6.18
N SER A 171 -23.82 15.83 7.42
CA SER A 171 -24.10 17.03 8.22
C SER A 171 -22.80 17.60 8.81
N THR A 172 -22.85 18.79 9.43
CA THR A 172 -21.69 19.32 10.18
C THR A 172 -21.36 18.43 11.36
N GLU A 173 -22.40 17.99 12.08
CA GLU A 173 -22.33 17.10 13.24
C GLU A 173 -21.77 15.73 12.83
N GLY A 174 -22.17 15.20 11.68
CA GLY A 174 -21.63 13.95 11.14
C GLY A 174 -20.17 14.05 10.72
N ARG A 175 -19.73 15.19 10.19
CA ARG A 175 -18.30 15.43 9.92
C ARG A 175 -17.49 15.54 11.21
N ALA A 176 -18.04 16.15 12.25
CA ALA A 176 -17.43 16.16 13.58
C ALA A 176 -17.38 14.74 14.17
N LEU A 177 -18.40 13.90 13.92
CA LEU A 177 -18.39 12.48 14.28
C LEU A 177 -17.27 11.72 13.54
N MET A 178 -17.07 11.92 12.24
CA MET A 178 -15.93 11.33 11.50
C MET A 178 -14.59 11.68 12.15
N GLN A 179 -14.44 12.92 12.62
CA GLN A 179 -13.21 13.38 13.28
C GLN A 179 -13.04 12.72 14.66
N LEU A 180 -14.13 12.60 15.43
CA LEU A 180 -14.15 11.90 16.73
C LEU A 180 -13.80 10.43 16.56
N ASP A 181 -14.44 9.75 15.60
CA ASP A 181 -14.20 8.34 15.27
C ASP A 181 -12.74 8.10 14.89
N PHE A 182 -12.17 8.99 14.08
CA PHE A 182 -10.79 8.86 13.66
C PHE A 182 -9.80 9.10 14.81
N GLN A 183 -10.07 10.03 15.71
CA GLN A 183 -9.26 10.22 16.93
C GLN A 183 -9.29 8.99 17.84
N HIS A 184 -10.47 8.36 18.01
CA HIS A 184 -10.59 7.13 18.77
C HIS A 184 -9.80 5.99 18.12
N LEU A 185 -9.86 5.86 16.79
CA LEU A 185 -9.04 4.90 16.05
C LEU A 185 -7.55 5.13 16.28
N GLN A 186 -7.05 6.36 16.17
CA GLN A 186 -5.64 6.67 16.41
C GLN A 186 -5.19 6.18 17.80
N ILE A 187 -5.90 6.59 18.85
CA ILE A 187 -5.58 6.24 20.24
C ILE A 187 -5.58 4.72 20.46
N LYS A 188 -6.48 3.98 19.82
CA LYS A 188 -6.59 2.53 19.97
C LYS A 188 -5.58 1.76 19.14
N LEU A 189 -5.24 2.23 17.94
CA LEU A 189 -4.34 1.53 17.03
C LEU A 189 -2.86 1.70 17.39
N GLU A 190 -2.45 2.86 17.93
CA GLU A 190 -1.05 3.10 18.35
C GLU A 190 -0.47 1.99 19.25
N PRO A 191 -1.10 1.59 20.37
CA PRO A 191 -0.57 0.53 21.23
C PRO A 191 -0.63 -0.86 20.58
N ILE A 192 -1.59 -1.14 19.69
CA ILE A 192 -1.69 -2.43 19.00
C ILE A 192 -0.54 -2.58 17.99
N CYS A 193 -0.27 -1.51 17.23
CA CYS A 193 0.78 -1.50 16.22
C CYS A 193 2.18 -1.27 16.81
N ASN A 194 2.25 -0.76 18.04
CA ASN A 194 3.48 -0.25 18.66
C ASN A 194 4.17 0.82 17.77
N LEU A 195 3.38 1.73 17.19
CA LEU A 195 3.85 2.82 16.34
C LEU A 195 3.37 4.15 16.90
N HIS A 196 4.30 5.08 17.12
CA HIS A 196 3.99 6.43 17.58
C HIS A 196 4.93 7.46 16.91
N PRO A 197 4.40 8.47 16.21
CA PRO A 197 2.97 8.67 15.89
C PRO A 197 2.45 7.62 14.89
N LEU A 198 1.13 7.39 14.86
CA LEU A 198 0.51 6.51 13.87
C LEU A 198 0.70 7.07 12.43
N PRO A 199 1.25 6.30 11.47
CA PRO A 199 1.52 6.79 10.12
C PRO A 199 0.23 7.04 9.32
N HIS A 200 0.36 7.78 8.22
CA HIS A 200 -0.72 8.06 7.24
C HIS A 200 -1.94 8.85 7.75
N CYS A 201 -1.96 9.32 9.01
CA CYS A 201 -3.10 10.05 9.57
C CYS A 201 -3.52 11.29 8.76
N ALA A 202 -2.55 11.99 8.19
CA ALA A 202 -2.78 13.18 7.36
C ALA A 202 -3.70 12.90 6.14
N PHE A 203 -3.72 11.66 5.63
CA PHE A 203 -4.60 11.27 4.52
C PHE A 203 -6.08 11.27 4.92
N VAL A 204 -6.41 10.78 6.11
CA VAL A 204 -7.81 10.77 6.57
C VAL A 204 -8.21 12.18 7.04
N GLU A 205 -7.36 12.82 7.84
CA GLU A 205 -7.61 14.17 8.33
C GLU A 205 -7.74 15.19 7.20
N GLY A 206 -6.90 15.08 6.17
CA GLY A 206 -6.96 15.97 5.01
C GLY A 206 -8.31 15.89 4.30
N TYR A 207 -8.88 14.69 4.18
CA TYR A 207 -10.21 14.49 3.60
C TYR A 207 -11.32 15.11 4.46
N ILE A 208 -11.29 14.87 5.78
CA ILE A 208 -12.29 15.43 6.72
C ILE A 208 -12.20 16.95 6.77
N LYS A 209 -10.99 17.51 6.85
CA LYS A 209 -10.73 18.96 6.91
C LYS A 209 -11.17 19.66 5.62
N ALA A 210 -11.11 18.99 4.47
CA ALA A 210 -11.50 19.57 3.19
C ALA A 210 -12.99 19.95 3.10
N PHE A 211 -13.88 19.35 3.90
CA PHE A 211 -15.28 19.77 3.96
C PHE A 211 -15.49 21.19 4.49
N TYR A 212 -14.50 21.74 5.22
CA TYR A 212 -14.58 23.06 5.85
C TYR A 212 -13.86 24.15 5.05
N LEU A 213 -13.25 23.81 3.91
CA LEU A 213 -12.53 24.77 3.10
C LEU A 213 -13.52 25.69 2.35
N PRO A 214 -13.24 27.01 2.26
CA PRO A 214 -13.94 27.91 1.35
C PRO A 214 -13.66 27.54 -0.11
N GLU A 215 -14.44 28.08 -1.07
CA GLU A 215 -14.33 27.72 -2.49
C GLU A 215 -12.90 27.83 -3.06
N ASN A 216 -12.20 28.92 -2.75
CA ASN A 216 -10.80 29.14 -3.16
C ASN A 216 -9.84 28.13 -2.52
N GLY A 217 -10.00 27.84 -1.22
CA GLY A 217 -9.19 26.85 -0.53
C GLY A 217 -9.44 25.43 -1.06
N LEU A 218 -10.67 25.13 -1.45
CA LEU A 218 -11.03 23.84 -2.01
C LEU A 218 -10.49 23.65 -3.44
N GLU A 219 -10.45 24.71 -4.24
CA GLU A 219 -9.79 24.70 -5.57
C GLU A 219 -8.31 24.32 -5.46
N GLU A 220 -7.61 25.00 -4.55
CA GLU A 220 -6.19 24.74 -4.29
C GLU A 220 -5.99 23.31 -3.75
N TRP A 221 -6.85 22.86 -2.83
CA TRP A 221 -6.79 21.52 -2.26
C TRP A 221 -7.00 20.43 -3.30
N VAL A 222 -8.00 20.55 -4.19
CA VAL A 222 -8.25 19.57 -5.26
C VAL A 222 -7.06 19.45 -6.21
N SER A 223 -6.37 20.57 -6.46
CA SER A 223 -5.22 20.63 -7.34
C SER A 223 -3.97 20.02 -6.71
N LYS A 224 -3.75 20.21 -5.40
CA LYS A 224 -2.57 19.70 -4.68
C LYS A 224 -2.69 18.24 -4.26
N HIS A 225 -3.88 17.82 -3.83
CA HIS A 225 -4.08 16.50 -3.24
C HIS A 225 -4.45 15.46 -4.31
N VAL A 226 -3.43 14.92 -4.98
CA VAL A 226 -3.56 13.93 -6.06
C VAL A 226 -3.91 12.52 -5.58
N GLU A 227 -3.71 12.24 -4.30
CA GLU A 227 -3.89 10.93 -3.65
C GLU A 227 -5.34 10.48 -3.53
N TYR A 228 -6.31 11.41 -3.48
CA TYR A 228 -7.74 11.07 -3.48
C TYR A 228 -8.25 10.75 -4.88
N SER A 229 -9.14 9.76 -4.99
CA SER A 229 -9.73 9.39 -6.27
C SER A 229 -10.70 10.46 -6.80
N PRO A 230 -10.96 10.52 -8.11
CA PRO A 230 -11.99 11.42 -8.65
C PRO A 230 -13.36 11.21 -8.00
N LYS A 231 -13.72 9.96 -7.65
CA LYS A 231 -14.98 9.65 -6.97
C LYS A 231 -15.04 10.25 -5.57
N GLN A 232 -13.95 10.15 -4.81
CA GLN A 232 -13.85 10.72 -3.47
C GLN A 232 -13.99 12.24 -3.48
N VAL A 233 -13.36 12.91 -4.44
CA VAL A 233 -13.48 14.37 -4.62
C VAL A 233 -14.89 14.77 -5.07
N ILE A 234 -15.50 14.03 -6.00
CA ILE A 234 -16.89 14.29 -6.43
C ILE A 234 -17.86 14.18 -5.25
N SER A 235 -17.70 13.16 -4.40
CA SER A 235 -18.53 12.99 -3.21
C SER A 235 -18.41 14.17 -2.26
N LEU A 236 -17.18 14.60 -1.95
CA LEU A 236 -16.92 15.78 -1.12
C LEU A 236 -17.57 17.04 -1.70
N LEU A 237 -17.42 17.28 -3.00
CA LEU A 237 -18.00 18.44 -3.68
C LEU A 237 -19.54 18.39 -3.72
N SER A 238 -20.14 17.21 -3.67
CA SER A 238 -21.60 17.07 -3.73
C SER A 238 -22.29 17.71 -2.52
N VAL A 239 -21.66 17.67 -1.35
CA VAL A 239 -22.18 18.24 -0.10
C VAL A 239 -21.70 19.66 0.20
N ALA A 240 -20.72 20.17 -0.56
CA ALA A 240 -20.21 21.54 -0.44
C ALA A 240 -21.19 22.56 -1.03
N THR A 241 -22.24 22.93 -0.29
CA THR A 241 -23.32 23.84 -0.78
C THR A 241 -22.84 25.25 -1.06
N HIS A 242 -21.75 25.68 -0.43
CA HIS A 242 -21.10 26.98 -0.61
C HIS A 242 -20.32 27.11 -1.92
N VAL A 243 -20.08 26.01 -2.64
CA VAL A 243 -19.32 26.00 -3.88
C VAL A 243 -20.24 26.04 -5.09
N SER A 244 -19.96 26.94 -6.03
CA SER A 244 -20.77 27.09 -7.24
C SER A 244 -20.75 25.84 -8.13
N LYS A 245 -21.87 25.54 -8.81
CA LYS A 245 -21.94 24.39 -9.75
C LYS A 245 -20.89 24.48 -10.87
N LYS A 246 -20.57 25.71 -11.30
CA LYS A 246 -19.52 25.97 -12.30
C LYS A 246 -18.14 25.59 -11.76
N ALA A 247 -17.79 26.02 -10.54
CA ALA A 247 -16.52 25.66 -9.90
C ALA A 247 -16.38 24.14 -9.71
N LYS A 248 -17.43 23.47 -9.20
CA LYS A 248 -17.43 21.99 -9.05
C LYS A 248 -17.11 21.28 -10.36
N ASN A 249 -17.72 21.69 -11.47
CA ASN A 249 -17.45 21.08 -12.78
C ASN A 249 -16.00 21.27 -13.24
N VAL A 250 -15.40 22.44 -12.96
CA VAL A 250 -13.98 22.70 -13.25
C VAL A 250 -13.11 21.78 -12.42
N PHE A 251 -13.33 21.71 -11.10
CA PHE A 251 -12.53 20.89 -10.18
C PHE A 251 -12.58 19.41 -10.57
N ILE A 252 -13.76 18.90 -10.94
CA ILE A 252 -13.94 17.51 -11.39
C ILE A 252 -13.18 17.26 -12.70
N LYS A 253 -13.21 18.20 -13.64
CA LYS A 253 -12.49 18.07 -14.92
C LYS A 253 -10.98 18.03 -14.69
N VAL A 254 -10.46 18.94 -13.88
CA VAL A 254 -9.04 19.00 -13.49
C VAL A 254 -8.62 17.68 -12.84
N LYS A 255 -9.39 17.19 -11.87
CA LYS A 255 -9.07 15.95 -11.16
C LYS A 255 -9.06 14.72 -12.06
N LYS A 256 -9.97 14.64 -13.04
CA LYS A 256 -10.01 13.55 -14.03
C LYS A 256 -8.81 13.58 -14.97
N LEU A 257 -8.38 14.77 -15.41
CA LEU A 257 -7.22 14.94 -16.28
C LEU A 257 -5.93 14.49 -15.58
N PHE A 258 -5.66 14.99 -14.38
CA PHE A 258 -4.49 14.56 -13.59
C PHE A 258 -4.46 13.04 -13.36
N PHE A 259 -5.63 12.44 -13.08
CA PHE A 259 -5.72 11.00 -12.87
C PHE A 259 -5.47 10.20 -14.16
N ALA A 260 -5.92 10.71 -15.31
CA ALA A 260 -5.66 10.10 -16.61
C ALA A 260 -4.16 10.16 -16.98
N GLU A 261 -3.53 11.31 -16.79
CA GLU A 261 -2.09 11.52 -17.04
C GLU A 261 -1.22 10.58 -16.20
N ARG A 262 -1.55 10.42 -14.91
CA ARG A 262 -0.84 9.49 -14.02
C ARG A 262 -1.00 8.04 -14.46
N ARG A 263 -2.19 7.66 -14.95
CA ARG A 263 -2.43 6.30 -15.47
C ARG A 263 -1.64 6.02 -16.73
N THR A 264 -1.52 7.01 -17.62
CA THR A 264 -0.68 6.89 -18.83
C THR A 264 0.80 6.81 -18.50
N ALA A 265 1.29 7.62 -17.55
CA ALA A 265 2.70 7.60 -17.11
C ALA A 265 3.09 6.26 -16.45
N ASN A 266 2.22 5.70 -15.60
CA ASN A 266 2.46 4.37 -15.04
C ASN A 266 2.45 3.30 -16.14
N SER A 267 1.54 3.38 -17.11
CA SER A 267 1.47 2.43 -18.21
C SER A 267 2.69 2.49 -19.13
N SER A 268 3.26 3.67 -19.40
CA SER A 268 4.49 3.80 -20.18
C SER A 268 5.69 3.24 -19.43
N TYR A 269 5.80 3.51 -18.12
CA TYR A 269 6.86 2.97 -17.26
C TYR A 269 6.90 1.43 -17.26
N TYR A 270 5.76 0.76 -17.05
CA TYR A 270 5.72 -0.71 -17.09
C TYR A 270 5.96 -1.28 -18.49
N LYS A 271 5.58 -0.55 -19.54
CA LYS A 271 5.82 -0.96 -20.93
C LYS A 271 7.30 -0.87 -21.28
N GLU A 272 8.00 0.17 -20.81
CA GLU A 272 9.46 0.32 -20.96
C GLU A 272 10.24 -0.78 -20.22
N MET A 273 9.85 -1.13 -18.98
CA MET A 273 10.44 -2.28 -18.25
C MET A 273 10.22 -3.63 -18.94
N SER A 274 9.08 -3.79 -19.64
CA SER A 274 8.78 -5.02 -20.37
C SER A 274 9.58 -5.14 -21.67
N THR A 275 9.96 -4.01 -22.27
CA THR A 275 10.77 -3.98 -23.51
C THR A 275 12.28 -4.10 -23.25
N THR A 276 12.76 -3.79 -22.04
CA THR A 276 14.19 -3.91 -21.68
C THR A 276 14.58 -5.32 -21.18
N ASN A 277 13.62 -6.21 -20.95
CA ASN A 277 13.86 -7.63 -20.68
C ASN A 277 13.08 -8.52 -21.65
N PRO A 278 13.55 -8.70 -22.90
CA PRO A 278 13.04 -9.77 -23.74
C PRO A 278 13.50 -11.10 -23.14
N VAL A 279 12.62 -11.75 -22.37
CA VAL A 279 12.71 -13.20 -22.19
C VAL A 279 12.57 -13.79 -23.59
N GLN A 280 13.70 -14.17 -24.20
CA GLN A 280 13.69 -14.97 -25.41
C GLN A 280 12.98 -16.28 -25.06
N SER A 281 11.71 -16.38 -25.47
CA SER A 281 11.01 -17.63 -25.58
C SER A 281 11.80 -18.49 -26.56
N GLY A 282 12.55 -19.45 -26.01
CA GLY A 282 13.20 -20.49 -26.79
C GLY A 282 12.14 -21.28 -27.53
N ASP A 283 12.32 -21.33 -28.83
CA ASP A 283 11.64 -22.14 -29.83
C ASP A 283 11.63 -23.62 -29.37
N ASP A 284 10.49 -24.10 -28.87
CA ASP A 284 10.28 -25.53 -28.65
C ASP A 284 10.00 -26.18 -30.01
N GLY A 285 11.09 -26.60 -30.65
CA GLY A 285 11.05 -27.45 -31.83
C GLY A 285 10.26 -28.73 -31.52
N GLU A 286 9.13 -28.89 -32.20
CA GLU A 286 8.38 -30.13 -32.29
C GLU A 286 9.32 -31.27 -32.71
N MET A 287 9.62 -32.17 -31.77
CA MET A 287 10.21 -33.46 -32.06
C MET A 287 9.07 -34.45 -32.24
N GLN A 288 8.77 -34.73 -33.51
CA GLN A 288 7.97 -35.88 -33.91
C GLN A 288 8.64 -37.20 -33.50
N ILE A 289 7.80 -38.25 -33.48
CA ILE A 289 8.05 -39.69 -33.70
C ILE A 289 7.92 -40.54 -32.41
N PRO A 290 7.33 -41.76 -32.46
CA PRO A 290 6.45 -42.37 -33.47
C PRO A 290 4.97 -42.47 -33.04
#